data_AF-A0A9E0V701-F1
#
_entry.id   AF-A0A9E0V701-F1
#
_cell.length_a   1.000
_cell.length_b   1.000
_cell.length_c   1.000
_cell.angle_alpha   90.00
_cell.angle_beta   90.00
_cell.angle_gamma   90.00
#
_symmetry.space_group_name_H-M   'P 1'
#
loop_
_entity.id
_entity.type
_entity.pdbx_description
1 polymer ?
#
loop_
_entity_poly.entity_id
_entity_poly.type
_entity_poly.pdbx_seq_one_letter_code
_entity_poly.pdbx_strand_id
1 'polypeptide(L)'
;MGKLTGKIPSFLWIPLIVGAVALSIGAIWIFFYGIGYVEGFGSLILLVLGWIGFRIGNRSDGIESRGFAVALGITFFAMMGMALDQPGNFIYNRPLEWLFCPPDAELVRETIRRGLRGGGVSLTQDFACVARGTEQVVRQISGFEHFGIRFLEYVALGYLLLALSRLFTRLKSAAGGNV
;
A
#
# COMPACT_ATOMS: atom_id res chain seq x y z
N MET A 1 -18.25 28.55 9.35
CA MET A 1 -16.83 28.79 9.68
C MET A 1 -16.74 29.82 10.81
N GLY A 2 -17.11 29.44 12.03
CA GLY A 2 -17.49 30.41 13.07
C GLY A 2 -16.74 30.22 14.39
N LYS A 3 -16.43 31.36 15.02
CA LYS A 3 -15.91 31.59 16.39
C LYS A 3 -14.42 31.48 16.70
N LEU A 4 -13.58 30.82 15.88
CA LEU A 4 -12.12 30.70 16.16
C LEU A 4 -11.25 31.80 15.53
N THR A 5 -11.71 32.43 14.44
CA THR A 5 -10.92 33.41 13.67
C THR A 5 -10.83 34.79 14.31
N GLY A 6 -11.73 35.14 15.24
CA GLY A 6 -11.80 36.47 15.86
C GLY A 6 -10.83 36.72 17.03
N LYS A 7 -10.10 35.69 17.49
CA LYS A 7 -9.21 35.77 18.67
C LYS A 7 -7.73 35.61 18.37
N ILE A 8 -7.35 35.40 17.11
CA ILE A 8 -5.94 35.23 16.73
C ILE A 8 -5.40 36.58 16.25
N PRO A 9 -4.46 37.21 16.99
CA PRO A 9 -3.73 38.39 16.53
C PRO A 9 -3.22 38.22 15.10
N SER A 10 -3.31 39.28 14.28
CA SER A 10 -2.93 39.27 12.86
C SER A 10 -1.51 38.73 12.62
N PHE A 11 -0.56 38.98 13.53
CA PHE A 11 0.81 38.51 13.42
C PHE A 11 0.98 36.99 13.61
N LEU A 12 0.05 36.31 14.29
CA LEU A 12 0.10 34.86 14.51
C LEU A 12 -0.42 34.05 13.31
N TRP A 13 -1.10 34.69 12.36
CA TRP A 13 -1.55 34.03 11.15
C TRP A 13 -0.38 33.64 10.23
N ILE A 14 0.67 34.47 10.17
CA ILE A 14 1.86 34.22 9.35
C ILE A 14 2.55 32.91 9.79
N PRO A 15 2.97 32.72 11.05
CA PRO A 15 3.61 31.47 11.47
C PRO A 15 2.65 30.28 11.39
N LEU A 16 1.34 30.48 11.54
CA LEU A 16 0.35 29.41 11.43
C LEU A 16 0.21 28.93 9.97
N ILE A 17 0.16 29.85 9.01
CA ILE A 17 0.14 29.53 7.57
C ILE A 17 1.48 28.89 7.17
N VAL A 18 2.61 29.48 7.55
CA VAL A 18 3.94 28.92 7.26
C VAL A 18 4.09 27.53 7.87
N GLY A 19 3.64 27.33 9.12
CA GLY A 19 3.63 26.04 9.79
C GLY A 19 2.74 25.02 9.07
N ALA A 20 1.54 25.41 8.63
CA ALA A 20 0.66 24.54 7.87
C ALA A 20 1.26 24.12 6.51
N VAL A 21 1.92 25.05 5.82
CA VAL A 21 2.62 24.76 4.56
C VAL A 21 3.81 23.83 4.81
N ALA A 22 4.63 24.11 5.82
CA ALA A 22 5.78 23.26 6.19
C ALA A 22 5.34 21.84 6.57
N LEU A 23 4.27 21.71 7.36
CA LEU A 23 3.68 20.41 7.72
C LEU A 23 3.15 19.68 6.49
N SER A 24 2.51 20.38 5.55
CA SER A 24 1.99 19.78 4.32
C SER A 24 3.12 19.25 3.44
N ILE A 25 4.18 20.03 3.24
CA ILE A 25 5.37 19.61 2.50
C ILE A 25 6.04 18.43 3.20
N GLY A 26 6.22 18.51 4.52
CA GLY A 26 6.80 17.44 5.33
C GLY A 26 6.00 16.14 5.25
N ALA A 27 4.67 16.22 5.31
CA ALA A 27 3.79 15.05 5.19
C ALA A 27 3.90 14.38 3.82
N ILE A 28 3.92 15.16 2.73
CA ILE A 28 4.12 14.65 1.38
C ILE A 28 5.49 13.96 1.28
N TRP A 29 6.53 14.58 1.82
CA TRP A 29 7.88 14.03 1.78
C TRP A 29 7.99 12.71 2.57
N ILE A 30 7.44 12.66 3.79
CA ILE A 30 7.38 11.45 4.62
C ILE A 30 6.59 10.34 3.91
N PHE A 31 5.50 10.68 3.24
CA PHE A 31 4.68 9.72 2.50
C PHE A 31 5.47 9.07 1.36
N PHE A 32 6.13 9.86 0.50
CA PHE A 32 6.95 9.33 -0.59
C PHE A 32 8.18 8.58 -0.09
N TYR A 33 8.84 9.08 0.95
CA TYR A 33 9.97 8.39 1.57
C TYR A 33 9.55 7.05 2.16
N GLY A 34 8.43 7.03 2.90
CA GLY A 34 7.88 5.82 3.50
C GLY A 34 7.55 4.77 2.45
N ILE A 35 6.87 5.15 1.37
CA ILE A 35 6.55 4.25 0.26
C ILE A 35 7.80 3.70 -0.43
N GLY A 36 8.86 4.51 -0.57
CA GLY A 36 10.07 4.12 -1.29
C GLY A 36 11.07 3.30 -0.47
N TYR A 37 11.14 3.52 0.85
CA TYR A 37 12.23 3.02 1.69
C TYR A 37 11.78 2.20 2.89
N VAL A 38 10.54 2.35 3.36
CA VAL A 38 10.06 1.67 4.57
C VAL A 38 9.25 0.45 4.17
N GLU A 39 9.74 -0.72 4.56
CA GLU A 39 9.07 -1.99 4.30
C GLU A 39 7.67 -2.03 4.90
N GLY A 40 6.70 -2.44 4.10
CA GLY A 40 5.31 -2.62 4.51
C GLY A 40 4.54 -1.33 4.78
N PHE A 41 5.15 -0.16 4.60
CA PHE A 41 4.47 1.13 4.79
C PHE A 41 3.33 1.32 3.77
N GLY A 42 3.61 1.00 2.50
CA GLY A 42 2.62 1.00 1.43
C GLY A 42 1.48 0.02 1.71
N SER A 43 1.81 -1.22 2.10
CA SER A 43 0.80 -2.22 2.47
C SER A 43 -0.06 -1.77 3.64
N LEU A 44 0.52 -1.18 4.69
CA LEU A 44 -0.23 -0.71 5.86
C LEU A 44 -1.26 0.36 5.48
N ILE A 45 -0.83 1.37 4.72
CA ILE A 45 -1.73 2.44 4.25
C ILE A 45 -2.86 1.86 3.42
N LEU A 46 -2.53 0.96 2.49
CA LEU A 46 -3.52 0.33 1.63
C LEU A 46 -4.49 -0.55 2.42
N LEU A 47 -4.03 -1.33 3.40
CA LEU A 47 -4.92 -2.13 4.24
C LEU A 47 -5.91 -1.24 5.00
N VAL A 48 -5.47 -0.10 5.54
CA VAL A 48 -6.35 0.87 6.21
C VAL A 48 -7.36 1.48 5.24
N LEU A 49 -6.89 1.97 4.09
CA LEU A 49 -7.76 2.58 3.08
C LEU A 49 -8.73 1.56 2.47
N GLY A 50 -8.26 0.36 2.19
CA GLY A 50 -9.06 -0.76 1.70
C GLY A 50 -10.13 -1.15 2.71
N TRP A 51 -9.78 -1.27 3.99
CA TRP A 51 -10.74 -1.53 5.06
C TRP A 51 -11.85 -0.47 5.11
N ILE A 52 -11.47 0.82 5.10
CA ILE A 52 -12.43 1.93 5.09
C ILE A 52 -13.31 1.87 3.84
N GLY A 53 -12.71 1.71 2.67
CA GLY A 53 -13.40 1.65 1.37
C GLY A 53 -14.40 0.50 1.31
N PHE A 54 -13.99 -0.72 1.66
CA PHE A 54 -14.89 -1.88 1.68
C PHE A 54 -15.99 -1.75 2.74
N ARG A 55 -15.75 -1.05 3.86
CA ARG A 55 -16.79 -0.79 4.86
C ARG A 55 -17.84 0.18 4.34
N ILE A 56 -17.42 1.28 3.72
CA ILE A 56 -18.32 2.27 3.14
C ILE A 56 -19.12 1.61 2.00
N GLY A 57 -18.45 0.89 1.10
CA GLY A 57 -19.09 0.20 -0.01
C GLY A 57 -20.10 -0.87 0.44
N ASN A 58 -19.84 -1.57 1.55
CA ASN A 58 -20.77 -2.60 2.05
C ASN A 58 -22.03 -2.03 2.71
N ARG A 59 -22.04 -0.73 3.08
CA ARG A 59 -23.21 -0.02 3.65
C ARG A 59 -24.11 0.62 2.59
N SER A 60 -23.65 0.75 1.35
CA SER A 60 -24.44 1.35 0.28
C SER A 60 -25.42 0.32 -0.28
N ASP A 61 -26.71 0.52 -0.04
CA ASP A 61 -27.78 -0.34 -0.58
C ASP A 61 -28.04 -0.11 -2.08
N GLY A 62 -27.42 0.92 -2.68
CA GLY A 62 -27.73 1.40 -4.03
C GLY A 62 -26.95 0.77 -5.19
N ILE A 63 -26.25 -0.36 -4.99
CA ILE A 63 -25.49 -0.99 -6.07
C ILE A 63 -26.24 -2.23 -6.59
N GLU A 64 -27.13 -2.01 -7.57
CA GLU A 64 -27.80 -3.06 -8.34
C GLU A 64 -26.81 -4.08 -8.96
N SER A 65 -25.55 -3.68 -9.17
CA SER A 65 -24.45 -4.53 -9.63
C SER A 65 -23.44 -4.89 -8.53
N ARG A 66 -23.92 -5.25 -7.33
CA ARG A 66 -23.07 -5.49 -6.14
C ARG A 66 -21.87 -6.40 -6.40
N GLY A 67 -21.98 -7.37 -7.31
CA GLY A 67 -20.86 -8.22 -7.74
C GLY A 67 -19.82 -7.50 -8.60
N PHE A 68 -20.26 -6.72 -9.60
CA PHE A 68 -19.38 -5.99 -10.50
C PHE A 68 -18.63 -4.86 -9.78
N ALA A 69 -19.32 -4.07 -8.95
CA ALA A 69 -18.69 -3.00 -8.19
C ALA A 69 -17.66 -3.53 -7.18
N VAL A 70 -17.94 -4.69 -6.56
CA VAL A 70 -16.98 -5.38 -5.69
C VAL A 70 -15.76 -5.83 -6.47
N ALA A 71 -15.94 -6.43 -7.65
CA ALA A 71 -14.84 -6.85 -8.50
C ALA A 71 -13.98 -5.65 -8.92
N LEU A 72 -14.60 -4.55 -9.36
CA LEU A 72 -13.89 -3.30 -9.67
C LEU A 72 -13.11 -2.76 -8.47
N GLY A 73 -13.72 -2.76 -7.28
CA GLY A 73 -13.07 -2.29 -6.06
C GLY A 73 -11.86 -3.13 -5.67
N ILE A 74 -11.96 -4.47 -5.78
CA ILE A 74 -10.84 -5.39 -5.52
C ILE A 74 -9.75 -5.21 -6.57
N THR A 75 -10.10 -5.13 -7.85
CA THR A 75 -9.12 -4.92 -8.93
C THR A 75 -8.38 -3.58 -8.75
N PHE A 76 -9.10 -2.50 -8.44
CA PHE A 76 -8.48 -1.20 -8.16
C PHE A 76 -7.55 -1.27 -6.94
N PHE A 77 -8.02 -1.88 -5.85
CA PHE A 77 -7.21 -2.10 -4.65
C PHE A 77 -5.93 -2.89 -4.98
N ALA A 78 -6.03 -3.94 -5.79
CA ALA A 78 -4.89 -4.76 -6.19
C ALA A 78 -3.90 -4.04 -7.10
N MET A 79 -4.38 -3.26 -8.05
CA MET A 79 -3.54 -2.41 -8.91
C MET A 79 -2.77 -1.36 -8.09
N MET A 80 -3.44 -0.72 -7.12
CA MET A 80 -2.80 0.24 -6.21
C MET A 80 -1.79 -0.45 -5.28
N GLY A 81 -2.12 -1.64 -4.78
CA GLY A 81 -1.21 -2.52 -4.04
C GLY A 81 0.08 -2.79 -4.76
N MET A 82 -0.03 -3.33 -5.97
CA MET A 82 1.10 -3.61 -6.84
C MET A 82 1.95 -2.35 -7.15
N ALA A 83 1.31 -1.19 -7.34
CA ALA A 83 2.02 0.02 -7.72
C ALA A 83 2.72 0.74 -6.54
N LEU A 84 2.09 0.74 -5.36
CA LEU A 84 2.55 1.49 -4.19
C LEU A 84 3.38 0.65 -3.22
N ASP A 85 3.25 -0.67 -3.21
CA ASP A 85 3.99 -1.55 -2.29
C ASP A 85 5.24 -2.15 -2.95
N GLN A 86 6.03 -1.29 -3.59
CA GLN A 86 7.27 -1.67 -4.28
C GLN A 86 8.32 -2.32 -3.34
N PRO A 87 8.62 -1.77 -2.14
CA PRO A 87 9.48 -2.44 -1.16
C PRO A 87 8.93 -3.76 -0.65
N GLY A 88 7.59 -3.85 -0.59
CA GLY A 88 6.93 -4.94 0.09
C GLY A 88 7.24 -4.99 1.57
N ASN A 89 6.92 -6.13 2.18
CA ASN A 89 7.36 -6.53 3.51
C ASN A 89 8.06 -7.89 3.38
N PHE A 90 8.97 -8.21 4.31
CA PHE A 90 9.50 -9.56 4.52
C PHE A 90 8.46 -10.67 4.33
N ILE A 91 7.26 -10.53 4.92
CA ILE A 91 6.20 -11.55 4.80
C ILE A 91 5.71 -11.69 3.36
N TYR A 92 5.46 -10.58 2.67
CA TYR A 92 5.00 -10.58 1.27
C TYR A 92 6.09 -10.93 0.26
N ASN A 93 7.36 -10.99 0.68
CA ASN A 93 8.45 -11.44 -0.17
C ASN A 93 8.63 -12.97 -0.13
N ARG A 94 8.07 -13.65 0.87
CA ARG A 94 8.17 -15.11 0.99
C ARG A 94 7.55 -15.88 -0.18
N PRO A 95 6.39 -15.49 -0.74
CA PRO A 95 5.85 -16.19 -1.90
C PRO A 95 6.79 -16.16 -3.10
N LEU A 96 7.53 -15.06 -3.30
CA LEU A 96 8.54 -14.96 -4.36
C LEU A 96 9.67 -15.96 -4.14
N GLU A 97 10.17 -16.05 -2.91
CA GLU A 97 11.21 -17.00 -2.53
C GLU A 97 10.75 -18.45 -2.76
N TRP A 98 9.55 -18.80 -2.30
CA TRP A 98 9.02 -20.17 -2.41
C TRP A 98 8.72 -20.59 -3.85
N LEU A 99 8.31 -19.65 -4.70
CA LEU A 99 7.93 -19.95 -6.09
C LEU A 99 9.12 -19.92 -7.05
N PHE A 100 10.09 -19.05 -6.81
CA PHE A 100 11.15 -18.77 -7.78
C PHE A 100 12.56 -19.16 -7.34
N CYS A 101 12.83 -19.24 -6.04
CA CYS A 101 14.16 -19.60 -5.54
C CYS A 101 14.30 -21.11 -5.33
N PRO A 102 15.42 -21.72 -5.75
CA PRO A 102 15.72 -23.11 -5.44
C PRO A 102 15.98 -23.30 -3.92
N PRO A 103 15.92 -24.55 -3.40
CA PRO A 103 15.96 -24.82 -1.96
C PRO A 103 17.24 -24.36 -1.23
N ASP A 104 18.33 -24.19 -1.97
CA ASP A 104 19.66 -23.78 -1.53
C ASP A 104 19.95 -22.30 -1.82
N ALA A 105 18.96 -21.52 -2.26
CA ALA A 105 19.08 -20.08 -2.49
C ALA A 105 18.18 -19.28 -1.55
N GLU A 106 18.55 -18.03 -1.33
CA GLU A 106 17.79 -17.05 -0.55
C GLU A 106 17.44 -15.84 -1.43
N LEU A 107 16.28 -15.26 -1.15
CA LEU A 107 15.83 -14.06 -1.84
C LEU A 107 16.57 -12.83 -1.29
N VAL A 108 17.39 -12.22 -2.14
CA VAL A 108 18.06 -10.95 -1.89
C VAL A 108 17.34 -9.85 -2.66
N ARG A 109 17.22 -8.69 -2.03
CA ARG A 109 16.57 -7.50 -2.59
C ARG A 109 17.54 -6.35 -2.62
N GLU A 110 17.75 -5.78 -3.80
CA GLU A 110 18.59 -4.59 -3.97
C GLU A 110 17.79 -3.43 -4.55
N THR A 111 17.98 -2.24 -3.99
CA THR A 111 17.35 -1.02 -4.52
C THR A 111 18.31 -0.37 -5.51
N ILE A 112 17.98 -0.46 -6.80
CA ILE A 112 18.75 0.15 -7.87
C ILE A 112 18.26 1.58 -8.10
N ARG A 113 19.19 2.52 -8.00
CA ARG A 113 18.97 3.93 -8.38
C ARG A 113 19.39 4.10 -9.84
N ARG A 114 18.43 4.24 -10.76
CA ARG A 114 18.72 4.59 -12.15
C ARG A 114 18.49 6.07 -12.37
N GLY A 115 19.49 6.76 -12.92
CA GLY A 115 19.30 8.13 -13.41
C GLY A 115 18.35 8.13 -14.61
N LEU A 116 17.30 8.95 -14.54
CA LEU A 116 16.42 9.22 -15.67
C LEU A 116 17.06 10.31 -16.54
N ARG A 117 16.96 10.16 -17.87
CA ARG A 117 17.29 11.25 -18.80
C ARG A 117 16.42 12.46 -18.46
N GLY A 118 17.05 13.55 -18.01
CA GLY A 118 16.36 14.75 -17.50
C GLY A 118 16.57 15.05 -16.01
N GLY A 119 17.43 14.31 -15.31
CA GLY A 119 17.85 14.64 -13.93
C GLY A 119 17.02 14.01 -12.81
N GLY A 120 16.07 13.14 -13.14
CA GLY A 120 15.33 12.35 -12.15
C GLY A 120 16.11 11.11 -11.69
N VAL A 121 15.70 10.53 -10.56
CA VAL A 121 16.18 9.22 -10.09
C VAL A 121 14.97 8.28 -10.03
N SER A 122 15.03 7.17 -10.77
CA SER A 122 14.11 6.05 -10.62
C SER A 122 14.67 5.10 -9.58
N LEU A 123 13.90 4.86 -8.53
CA LEU A 123 14.16 3.79 -7.58
C LEU A 123 13.41 2.56 -8.09
N THR A 124 14.13 1.50 -8.40
CA THR A 124 13.55 0.21 -8.75
C THR A 124 14.14 -0.84 -7.83
N GLN A 125 13.34 -1.82 -7.46
CA GLN A 125 13.80 -2.91 -6.64
C GLN A 125 13.98 -4.15 -7.49
N ASP A 126 15.19 -4.69 -7.45
CA ASP A 126 15.53 -5.92 -8.12
C ASP A 126 15.55 -7.04 -7.08
N PHE A 127 14.86 -8.12 -7.41
CA PHE A 127 14.77 -9.33 -6.60
C PHE A 127 15.59 -10.41 -7.27
N ALA A 128 16.50 -11.02 -6.52
CA ALA A 128 17.38 -12.08 -7.02
C ALA A 128 17.48 -13.21 -6.01
N CYS A 129 17.52 -14.44 -6.49
CA CYS A 129 17.84 -15.61 -5.69
C CYS A 129 19.36 -15.80 -5.70
N VAL A 130 19.98 -15.75 -4.53
CA VAL A 130 21.43 -15.88 -4.35
C VAL A 130 21.71 -17.18 -3.61
N ALA A 131 22.70 -17.95 -4.06
CA ALA A 131 23.04 -19.24 -3.45
C ALA A 131 23.53 -19.04 -2.00
N ARG A 132 23.08 -19.87 -1.06
CA ARG A 132 23.47 -19.73 0.35
C ARG A 132 24.98 -19.83 0.53
N GLY A 133 25.58 -18.82 1.17
CA GLY A 133 27.01 -18.78 1.47
C GLY A 133 27.91 -18.34 0.31
N THR A 134 27.34 -17.97 -0.84
CA THR A 134 28.07 -17.33 -1.94
C THR A 134 27.29 -16.12 -2.43
N GLU A 135 27.94 -15.07 -2.94
CA GLU A 135 27.22 -13.93 -3.53
C GLU A 135 26.81 -14.19 -4.99
N GLN A 136 26.73 -15.47 -5.40
CA GLN A 136 26.35 -15.82 -6.77
C GLN A 136 24.84 -15.77 -6.95
N VAL A 137 24.42 -14.92 -7.90
CA VAL A 137 23.04 -14.84 -8.36
C VAL A 137 22.71 -16.10 -9.16
N VAL A 138 21.84 -16.95 -8.61
CA VAL A 138 21.35 -18.18 -9.25
C VAL A 138 20.23 -17.85 -10.24
N ARG A 139 19.39 -16.88 -9.89
CA ARG A 139 18.27 -16.42 -10.72
C ARG A 139 17.91 -14.98 -10.42
N GLN A 140 17.66 -14.19 -11.46
CA GLN A 140 16.99 -12.91 -11.31
C GLN A 140 15.47 -13.07 -11.48
N ILE A 141 14.71 -12.46 -10.59
CA ILE A 141 13.26 -12.38 -10.67
C ILE A 141 12.92 -11.14 -11.47
N SER A 142 12.22 -11.34 -12.58
CA SER A 142 11.79 -10.24 -13.44
C SER A 142 10.75 -9.36 -12.74
N GLY A 143 10.71 -8.07 -13.11
CA GLY A 143 9.69 -7.16 -12.60
C GLY A 143 8.27 -7.66 -12.87
N PHE A 144 8.04 -8.36 -13.99
CA PHE A 144 6.72 -8.93 -14.30
C PHE A 144 6.32 -10.05 -13.35
N GLU A 145 7.25 -10.98 -13.02
CA GLU A 145 7.02 -12.03 -12.02
C GLU A 145 6.70 -11.42 -10.65
N HIS A 146 7.49 -10.41 -10.23
CA HIS A 146 7.26 -9.69 -8.99
C HIS A 146 5.87 -9.02 -8.96
N PHE A 147 5.55 -8.20 -9.97
CA PHE A 147 4.28 -7.49 -10.05
C PHE A 147 3.08 -8.45 -10.14
N GLY A 148 3.22 -9.57 -10.86
CA GLY A 148 2.18 -10.59 -10.96
C GLY A 148 1.83 -11.20 -9.59
N ILE A 149 2.85 -11.60 -8.82
CA ILE A 149 2.62 -12.11 -7.46
C ILE A 149 2.01 -11.04 -6.56
N ARG A 150 2.53 -9.80 -6.60
CA ARG A 150 1.96 -8.70 -5.81
C ARG A 150 0.50 -8.43 -6.13
N PHE A 151 0.14 -8.42 -7.41
CA PHE A 151 -1.24 -8.25 -7.80
C PHE A 151 -2.14 -9.35 -7.19
N LEU A 152 -1.72 -10.62 -7.27
CA LEU A 152 -2.48 -11.75 -6.71
C LEU A 152 -2.58 -11.68 -5.19
N GLU A 153 -1.51 -11.29 -4.50
CA GLU A 153 -1.54 -11.06 -3.05
C GLU A 153 -2.58 -10.01 -2.66
N TYR A 154 -2.61 -8.87 -3.34
CA TYR A 154 -3.58 -7.84 -3.03
C TYR A 154 -5.00 -8.19 -3.47
N VAL A 155 -5.20 -9.02 -4.50
CA VAL A 155 -6.52 -9.61 -4.78
C VAL A 155 -6.98 -10.46 -3.60
N ALA A 156 -6.11 -11.34 -3.08
CA ALA A 156 -6.42 -12.18 -1.92
C ALA A 156 -6.72 -11.33 -0.67
N LEU A 157 -5.90 -10.31 -0.39
CA LEU A 157 -6.14 -9.36 0.70
C LEU A 157 -7.44 -8.58 0.51
N GLY A 158 -7.78 -8.20 -0.72
CA GLY A 158 -9.04 -7.50 -1.02
C GLY A 158 -10.26 -8.36 -0.67
N TYR A 159 -10.25 -9.63 -1.06
CA TYR A 159 -11.29 -10.59 -0.67
C TYR A 159 -11.33 -10.82 0.85
N LEU A 160 -10.17 -10.93 1.50
CA LEU A 160 -10.08 -11.07 2.95
C LEU A 160 -10.69 -9.86 3.68
N LEU A 161 -10.33 -8.64 3.29
CA LEU A 161 -10.87 -7.41 3.86
C LEU A 161 -12.38 -7.30 3.65
N LEU A 162 -12.88 -7.68 2.47
CA LEU A 162 -14.31 -7.72 2.20
C LEU A 162 -15.02 -8.74 3.10
N ALA A 163 -14.46 -9.94 3.27
CA ALA A 163 -15.01 -10.96 4.15
C ALA A 163 -15.05 -10.49 5.61
N LEU A 164 -13.95 -9.90 6.09
CA LEU A 164 -13.86 -9.32 7.43
C LEU A 164 -14.84 -8.15 7.62
N SER A 165 -14.98 -7.27 6.63
CA SER A 165 -15.94 -6.16 6.66
C SER A 165 -17.38 -6.67 6.78
N ARG A 166 -17.74 -7.71 6.01
CA ARG A 166 -19.06 -8.35 6.10
C ARG A 166 -19.28 -9.04 7.44
N LEU A 167 -18.29 -9.76 7.94
CA LEU A 167 -18.35 -10.42 9.25
C LEU A 167 -18.54 -9.39 10.36
N PHE A 168 -17.77 -8.30 10.34
CA PHE A 168 -17.88 -7.23 11.31
C PHE A 168 -19.27 -6.57 11.30
N THR A 169 -19.82 -6.27 10.12
CA THR A 169 -21.18 -5.72 10.02
C THR A 169 -22.21 -6.69 10.60
N ARG A 170 -22.11 -7.99 10.29
CA ARG A 170 -23.01 -9.02 10.85
C ARG A 170 -22.92 -9.11 12.37
N LEU A 171 -21.71 -9.11 12.92
CA LEU A 171 -21.48 -9.15 14.37
C LEU A 171 -22.04 -7.89 15.05
N LYS A 172 -21.85 -6.70 14.45
CA LYS A 172 -22.40 -5.45 14.99
C LYS A 172 -23.93 -5.47 14.98
N SER A 173 -24.56 -5.94 13.90
CA SER A 173 -26.02 -6.09 13.82
C SER A 173 -26.55 -7.11 14.85
N ALA A 174 -25.85 -8.23 15.06
CA ALA A 174 -26.22 -9.23 16.06
C ALA A 174 -26.09 -8.70 17.50
N ALA A 175 -25.15 -7.79 17.76
CA ALA A 175 -24.96 -7.15 19.06
C ALA A 175 -25.92 -5.96 19.33
N GLY A 176 -26.95 -5.76 18.50
CA GLY A 176 -27.93 -4.67 18.67
C GLY A 176 -27.39 -3.27 18.33
N GLY A 177 -26.23 -3.16 17.69
CA GLY A 177 -25.68 -1.89 17.26
C GLY A 177 -26.37 -1.42 15.98
N ASN A 178 -27.18 -0.35 16.06
CA ASN A 178 -27.82 0.27 14.91
C ASN A 178 -26.81 0.51 13.77
N VAL A 179 -27.20 0.12 12.55
CA VAL A 179 -26.44 0.23 11.31
C VAL A 179 -26.24 1.70 10.95
#